data_AF-A0A952JFG4-F1
#
_entry.id   AF-A0A952JFG4-F1
#
_cell.length_a   1.000
_cell.length_b   1.000
_cell.length_c   1.000
_cell.angle_alpha   90.00
_cell.angle_beta   90.00
_cell.angle_gamma   90.00
#
_symmetry.space_group_name_H-M   'P 1'
#
loop_
_entity.id
_entity.type
_entity.pdbx_description
1 polymer ?
#
loop_
_entity_poly.entity_id
_entity_poly.type
_entity_poly.pdbx_seq_one_letter_code
_entity_poly.pdbx_strand_id
1 'polypeptide(L)' 'MSKKVQKRANGGLAIYYGMGTALSVVAGFVGFIVWIVKVVLGKVEFSWGATIIIPIILIALGAMAYSILRVGYEELED' A
#
# COMPACT_ATOMS: atom_id res chain seq x y z
N MET A 1 4.27 12.37 29.19
CA MET A 1 4.87 11.27 28.40
C MET A 1 6.29 11.66 28.06
N SER A 2 7.30 10.78 28.25
CA SER A 2 8.69 11.16 27.91
C SER A 2 8.87 11.20 26.40
N LYS A 3 9.81 12.02 25.90
CA LYS A 3 10.14 12.11 24.47
C LYS A 3 10.45 10.73 23.87
N LYS A 4 11.12 9.86 24.63
CA LYS A 4 11.44 8.48 24.24
C LYS A 4 10.20 7.60 24.07
N VAL A 5 9.20 7.75 24.94
CA VAL A 5 7.94 6.99 24.83
C VAL A 5 7.11 7.50 23.66
N GLN A 6 7.07 8.81 23.44
CA GLN A 6 6.37 9.40 22.29
C GLN A 6 6.98 8.97 20.95
N LYS A 7 8.31 8.93 20.86
CA LYS A 7 9.04 8.47 19.68
C LYS A 7 8.69 7.03 19.31
N ARG A 8 8.75 6.12 20.29
CA ARG A 8 8.37 4.71 20.11
C ARG A 8 6.89 4.53 19.74
N ALA A 9 6.00 5.32 20.33
CA ALA A 9 4.59 5.29 19.98
C ALA A 9 4.36 5.72 18.52
N ASN A 10 5.04 6.78 18.07
CA ASN A 10 4.96 7.25 16.69
C ASN A 10 5.55 6.22 15.70
N GLY A 11 6.70 5.62 16.02
CA GLY A 11 7.30 4.56 15.20
C GLY A 11 6.39 3.33 15.08
N GLY A 12 5.82 2.87 16.20
CA GLY A 12 4.86 1.75 16.20
C GLY A 12 3.59 2.04 15.41
N LEU A 13 3.04 3.26 15.51
CA LEU A 13 1.89 3.68 14.71
C LEU A 13 2.24 3.74 13.22
N ALA A 14 3.40 4.30 12.86
CA ALA A 14 3.86 4.34 11.48
C ALA A 14 3.96 2.91 10.92
N ILE A 15 4.57 1.96 11.64
CA ILE A 15 4.63 0.57 11.18
C ILE A 15 3.24 -0.03 10.97
N TYR A 16 2.31 0.17 11.92
CA TYR A 16 0.95 -0.34 11.81
C TYR A 16 0.24 0.19 10.54
N TYR A 17 0.28 1.49 10.30
CA TYR A 17 -0.31 2.10 9.10
C TYR A 17 0.42 1.68 7.82
N GLY A 18 1.75 1.57 7.86
CA GLY A 18 2.57 1.11 6.75
C GLY A 18 2.22 -0.32 6.33
N MET A 19 2.06 -1.22 7.31
CA MET A 19 1.64 -2.59 7.06
C MET A 19 0.22 -2.67 6.49
N GLY A 20 -0.74 -1.93 7.06
CA GLY A 20 -2.11 -1.89 6.54
C GLY A 20 -2.17 -1.37 5.10
N THR A 21 -1.37 -0.37 4.78
CA THR A 21 -1.25 0.16 3.42
C THR A 21 -0.62 -0.87 2.48
N ALA A 22 0.44 -1.57 2.90
CA ALA A 22 1.07 -2.63 2.10
C ALA A 22 0.10 -3.78 1.79
N LEU A 23 -0.68 -4.22 2.77
CA LEU A 23 -1.72 -5.24 2.56
C LEU A 23 -2.80 -4.78 1.57
N SER A 24 -3.20 -3.51 1.64
CA SER A 24 -4.17 -2.93 0.72
C SER A 24 -3.64 -2.90 -0.73
N VAL A 25 -2.34 -2.63 -0.91
CA VAL A 25 -1.67 -2.70 -2.23
C VAL A 25 -1.69 -4.13 -2.78
N VAL A 26 -1.37 -5.13 -1.94
CA VAL A 26 -1.41 -6.54 -2.35
C VAL A 26 -2.84 -6.95 -2.75
N ALA A 27 -3.84 -6.61 -1.93
CA ALA A 27 -5.24 -6.91 -2.25
C ALA A 27 -5.69 -6.20 -3.53
N GLY A 28 -5.29 -4.94 -3.74
CA GLY A 28 -5.56 -4.19 -4.96
C GLY A 28 -4.91 -4.81 -6.20
N PHE A 29 -3.68 -5.32 -6.08
CA PHE A 29 -3.00 -6.03 -7.15
C PHE A 29 -3.71 -7.34 -7.53
N VAL A 30 -4.15 -8.12 -6.55
CA VAL A 30 -4.98 -9.31 -6.79
C VAL A 30 -6.29 -8.93 -7.49
N GLY A 31 -6.96 -7.88 -7.03
CA GLY A 31 -8.17 -7.36 -7.67
C GLY A 31 -7.95 -6.95 -9.13
N PHE A 32 -6.82 -6.31 -9.43
CA PHE A 32 -6.45 -5.93 -10.78
C PHE A 32 -6.21 -7.16 -11.69
N ILE A 33 -5.53 -8.19 -11.19
CA ILE A 33 -5.36 -9.47 -11.93
C ILE A 33 -6.73 -10.10 -12.22
N VAL A 34 -7.61 -10.17 -11.22
CA VAL A 34 -8.96 -10.73 -11.39
C VAL A 34 -9.73 -9.94 -12.44
N TRP A 35 -9.62 -8.62 -12.46
CA TRP A 35 -10.23 -7.78 -13.48
C TRP A 35 -9.70 -8.11 -14.89
N ILE A 36 -8.37 -8.22 -15.07
CA ILE A 36 -7.75 -8.61 -16.35
C ILE A 36 -8.32 -9.95 -16.82
N VAL A 37 -8.38 -10.95 -15.95
CA VAL A 37 -8.94 -12.28 -16.27
C VAL A 37 -10.39 -12.15 -16.75
N LYS A 38 -11.22 -11.36 -16.07
CA LYS A 38 -12.61 -11.17 -16.49
C LYS A 38 -12.73 -10.45 -17.84
N VAL A 39 -11.83 -9.52 -18.16
CA VAL A 39 -11.76 -8.89 -19.49
C VAL A 39 -11.41 -9.91 -20.56
N VAL A 40 -10.39 -10.74 -20.34
CA VAL A 40 -9.98 -11.80 -21.28
C VAL A 40 -11.11 -12.81 -21.52
N LEU A 41 -11.89 -13.13 -20.49
CA LEU A 41 -13.07 -14.00 -20.60
C LEU A 41 -14.30 -13.33 -21.22
N GLY A 42 -14.22 -12.05 -21.61
CA GLY A 42 -15.35 -11.29 -22.17
C GLY A 42 -16.48 -11.02 -21.16
N LYS A 43 -16.21 -11.13 -19.85
CA LYS A 43 -17.22 -10.92 -18.78
C LYS A 43 -17.37 -9.45 -18.37
N VAL A 44 -16.40 -8.60 -18.71
CA VAL A 44 -16.43 -7.15 -18.52
C VAL A 44 -15.72 -6.47 -19.68
N GLU A 45 -16.14 -5.24 -19.97
CA GLU A 45 -15.53 -4.43 -21.02
C GLU A 45 -14.13 -3.96 -20.62
N PHE A 46 -13.25 -3.90 -21.63
CA PHE A 46 -11.91 -3.38 -21.47
C PHE A 46 -11.94 -1.84 -21.33
N SER A 47 -11.11 -1.31 -20.43
CA SER A 47 -10.94 0.13 -20.24
C SER A 47 -9.47 0.51 -20.23
N TRP A 48 -9.07 1.37 -21.17
CA TRP A 48 -7.73 1.96 -21.21
C TRP A 48 -7.43 2.76 -19.94
N GLY A 49 -8.43 3.49 -19.42
CA GLY A 49 -8.29 4.25 -18.18
C GLY A 49 -7.97 3.37 -16.99
N ALA A 50 -8.72 2.26 -16.81
CA ALA A 50 -8.47 1.32 -15.73
C ALA A 50 -7.08 0.67 -15.84
N THR A 51 -6.66 0.33 -17.05
CA THR A 51 -5.36 -0.31 -17.33
C THR A 51 -4.17 0.57 -16.95
N ILE A 52 -4.29 1.90 -17.08
CA ILE A 52 -3.21 2.84 -16.77
C ILE A 52 -3.30 3.33 -15.32
N ILE A 53 -4.49 3.73 -14.87
CA ILE A 53 -4.69 4.38 -13.57
C ILE A 53 -4.49 3.40 -12.42
N ILE A 54 -4.98 2.16 -12.53
CA ILE A 54 -4.90 1.20 -11.43
C ILE A 54 -3.43 0.87 -11.10
N PRO A 55 -2.55 0.52 -12.06
CA PRO A 55 -1.13 0.32 -11.76
C PRO A 55 -0.45 1.54 -11.15
N ILE A 56 -0.75 2.75 -11.63
CA ILE A 56 -0.17 3.99 -11.08
C ILE A 56 -0.55 4.15 -9.60
N ILE A 57 -1.83 3.93 -9.26
CA ILE A 57 -2.30 4.01 -7.87
C ILE A 57 -1.62 2.94 -7.01
N LEU A 58 -1.53 1.70 -7.49
CA LEU A 58 -0.88 0.62 -6.75
C LEU A 58 0.61 0.89 -6.48
N ILE A 59 1.33 1.43 -7.46
CA ILE A 59 2.73 1.82 -7.31
C ILE A 59 2.87 2.97 -6.31
N ALA A 60 2.04 4.01 -6.42
CA ALA A 60 2.07 5.15 -5.52
C ALA A 60 1.79 4.74 -4.07
N LEU A 61 0.76 3.90 -3.84
CA LEU A 61 0.44 3.36 -2.53
C LEU A 61 1.53 2.43 -2.00
N GLY A 62 2.15 1.63 -2.86
CA GLY A 62 3.29 0.77 -2.50
C GLY A 62 4.51 1.59 -2.04
N ALA A 63 4.84 2.65 -2.77
CA ALA A 63 5.92 3.56 -2.40
C ALA A 63 5.62 4.29 -1.07
N MET A 64 4.37 4.70 -0.86
CA MET A 64 3.93 5.29 0.41
C MET A 64 4.04 4.30 1.57
N ALA A 65 3.57 3.06 1.39
CA ALA A 65 3.68 2.01 2.40
C ALA A 65 5.15 1.75 2.79
N TYR A 66 6.04 1.63 1.81
CA TYR A 66 7.47 1.47 2.04
C TYR A 66 8.05 2.65 2.83
N SER A 67 7.71 3.89 2.45
CA SER A 67 8.23 5.09 3.10
C SER A 67 7.79 5.18 4.57
N ILE A 68 6.52 4.88 4.84
CA ILE A 68 5.96 4.88 6.20
C ILE A 68 6.60 3.79 7.06
N LEU A 69 6.76 2.57 6.51
CA LEU A 69 7.42 1.47 7.21
C LEU A 69 8.86 1.84 7.56
N ARG A 70 9.59 2.42 6.60
CA ARG A 70 10.97 2.85 6.80
C ARG A 70 11.10 3.86 7.94
N VAL A 71 10.31 4.93 7.91
CA VAL A 71 10.29 5.94 8.99
C VAL A 71 9.92 5.28 10.33
N GLY A 72 8.95 4.37 10.32
CA GLY A 72 8.54 3.64 11.52
C GLY A 72 9.66 2.79 12.14
N TYR A 73 10.47 2.12 11.31
CA TYR A 73 11.63 1.35 11.78
C TYR A 73 12.76 2.27 12.27
N GLU A 74 13.07 3.35 11.55
CA GLU A 74 14.09 4.35 11.96
C GLU A 74 13.75 4.96 13.33
N GLU A 75 12.46 5.25 13.59
CA GLU A 75 11.98 5.79 14.88
C GLU A 75 12.05 4.79 16.05
N LEU A 76 12.19 3.49 15.77
CA LEU A 76 12.30 2.43 16.80
C LEU A 76 13.74 2.00 17.09
N GLU A 77 14.65 2.14 16.13
CA GLU A 77 16.07 1.83 16.28
C GLU A 77 16.82 2.88 17.13
N ASP A 78 16.43 4.15 17.02
CA ASP A 78 17.00 5.30 17.75
C ASP A 78 16.23 5.66 19.05
#